data_AF-A0A1Y3P7T7-F1
#
_entry.id   AF-A0A1Y3P7T7-F1
#
_cell.length_a   1.000
_cell.length_b   1.000
_cell.length_c   1.000
_cell.angle_alpha   90.00
_cell.angle_beta   90.00
_cell.angle_gamma   90.00
#
_symmetry.space_group_name_H-M   'P 1'
#
loop_
_entity.id
_entity.type
_entity.pdbx_description
1 polymer ?
#
loop_
_entity_poly.entity_id
_entity_poly.type
_entity_poly.pdbx_seq_one_letter_code
_entity_poly.pdbx_strand_id
1 'polypeptide(L)'
;MKYPVVAVLLLAFTSQYVLARSVDCGKASAEIEHLICADSRLVTADAAMGTAYAAILKSTDDAGIRSMLIASQRRWIAARDQNLGELRDSIDGRTGEPYTRQAQSTIVLNAIQERTRQLGRMSGQPSAKPELVQQAIDQQTFDSGFTGGRFAGSDVACEFVPQADAYAYGCFGTRFHQNNNRVCSLSQDWASGELYQTRAVAEIIDGKPKLIATCKPGIKDCAEGSSGWSASSGVPDADTQRMYDQIDKKPLSRLDVELDDPEQGDEQWLEQCLKEPGFPWGTSADLGAMFDEIYALRKPVGFEQLDVSDVVTRYFPLNTRKTVLTQAFAPSGTWVIVEDLPDRLVVRDNRGRALVDLDASSVVMTFSFSKSSTLSQVRAVRIKSQ
;
A
#
# COMPACT_ATOMS: atom_id res chain seq x y z
N MET A 1 -4.73 66.74 10.93
CA MET A 1 -4.23 65.43 10.47
C MET A 1 -5.42 64.50 10.36
N LYS A 2 -5.75 64.05 9.14
CA LYS A 2 -6.90 63.19 8.83
C LYS A 2 -6.38 61.75 8.71
N TYR A 3 -6.85 60.83 9.54
CA TYR A 3 -6.60 59.40 9.37
C TYR A 3 -7.80 58.78 8.64
N PRO A 4 -7.63 58.09 7.50
CA PRO A 4 -8.72 57.34 6.90
C PRO A 4 -8.86 55.99 7.62
N VAL A 5 -10.10 55.68 8.01
CA VAL A 5 -10.51 54.36 8.46
C VAL A 5 -10.51 53.43 7.24
N VAL A 6 -9.60 52.46 7.22
CA VAL A 6 -9.59 51.39 6.21
C VAL A 6 -10.60 50.34 6.65
N ALA A 7 -11.73 50.26 5.95
CA ALA A 7 -12.70 49.20 6.09
C ALA A 7 -12.14 47.91 5.44
N VAL A 8 -11.83 46.92 6.26
CA VAL A 8 -11.44 45.57 5.82
C VAL A 8 -12.72 44.85 5.39
N LEU A 9 -12.96 44.76 4.08
CA LEU A 9 -13.95 43.85 3.51
C LEU A 9 -13.45 42.41 3.67
N LEU A 10 -14.03 41.69 4.63
CA LEU A 10 -13.94 40.23 4.72
C LEU A 10 -14.73 39.61 3.56
N LEU A 11 -14.04 39.33 2.45
CA LEU A 11 -14.54 38.44 1.40
C LEU A 11 -14.59 37.01 1.95
N ALA A 12 -15.76 36.64 2.47
CA ALA A 12 -16.08 35.25 2.76
C ALA A 12 -16.12 34.48 1.42
N PHE A 13 -15.02 33.80 1.08
CA PHE A 13 -15.04 32.74 0.07
C PHE A 13 -15.87 31.59 0.61
N THR A 14 -17.20 31.65 0.43
CA THR A 14 -18.03 30.45 0.50
C THR A 14 -17.57 29.57 -0.66
N SER A 15 -16.82 28.50 -0.37
CA SER A 15 -16.61 27.42 -1.32
C SER A 15 -17.98 26.98 -1.81
N GLN A 16 -18.36 27.40 -3.01
CA GLN A 16 -19.53 26.88 -3.67
C GLN A 16 -19.23 25.42 -3.94
N TYR A 17 -19.83 24.55 -3.13
CA TYR A 17 -19.94 23.14 -3.44
C TYR A 17 -20.74 23.05 -4.73
N VAL A 18 -20.06 23.11 -5.88
CA VAL A 18 -20.64 22.73 -7.16
C VAL A 18 -20.95 21.25 -7.00
N LEU A 19 -22.22 20.96 -6.70
CA LEU A 19 -22.79 19.64 -6.86
C LEU A 19 -22.62 19.30 -8.33
N ALA A 20 -22.06 18.13 -8.63
CA ALA A 20 -22.11 17.56 -9.96
C ALA A 20 -23.58 17.49 -10.39
N ARG A 21 -24.00 18.48 -11.17
CA ARG A 21 -25.35 18.63 -11.69
C ARG A 21 -25.28 18.22 -13.15
N SER A 22 -26.38 17.71 -13.68
CA SER A 22 -26.49 17.42 -15.11
C SER A 22 -26.08 18.65 -15.94
N VAL A 23 -25.51 18.42 -17.12
CA VAL A 23 -25.04 19.46 -18.05
C VAL A 23 -26.20 20.43 -18.35
N ASP A 24 -25.94 21.72 -18.16
CA ASP A 24 -26.87 22.79 -18.54
C ASP A 24 -26.63 23.16 -19.99
N CYS A 25 -27.43 22.61 -20.91
CA CYS A 25 -27.25 22.83 -22.35
C CYS A 25 -27.40 24.30 -22.79
N GLY A 26 -28.01 25.17 -21.96
CA GLY A 26 -28.04 26.61 -22.22
C GLY A 26 -26.70 27.30 -21.93
N LYS A 27 -25.77 26.62 -21.26
CA LYS A 27 -24.44 27.12 -20.84
C LYS A 27 -23.29 26.23 -21.28
N ALA A 28 -23.56 25.23 -22.12
CA ALA A 28 -22.54 24.36 -22.68
C ALA A 28 -21.45 25.20 -23.36
N SER A 29 -20.21 24.94 -23.01
CA SER A 29 -19.02 25.69 -23.43
C SER A 29 -17.85 24.80 -23.82
N ALA A 30 -17.77 23.57 -23.27
CA ALA A 30 -16.78 22.58 -23.67
C ALA A 30 -17.30 21.69 -24.81
N GLU A 31 -16.38 21.14 -25.63
CA GLU A 31 -16.72 20.25 -26.75
C GLU A 31 -17.57 19.06 -26.31
N ILE A 32 -17.24 18.45 -25.16
CA ILE A 32 -18.00 17.33 -24.60
C ILE A 32 -19.41 17.73 -24.15
N GLU A 33 -19.60 18.96 -23.67
CA GLU A 33 -20.92 19.47 -23.31
C GLU A 33 -21.76 19.70 -24.57
N HIS A 34 -21.16 20.25 -25.63
CA HIS A 34 -21.82 20.37 -26.94
C HIS A 34 -22.17 19.00 -27.54
N LEU A 35 -21.31 17.99 -27.36
CA LEU A 35 -21.57 16.61 -27.76
C LEU A 35 -22.79 16.05 -27.01
N ILE A 36 -22.80 16.18 -25.68
CA ILE A 36 -23.91 15.71 -24.83
C ILE A 36 -25.21 16.40 -25.24
N CYS A 37 -25.20 17.72 -25.40
CA CYS A 37 -26.39 18.50 -25.73
C CYS A 37 -26.93 18.30 -27.14
N ALA A 38 -26.09 17.81 -28.07
CA ALA A 38 -26.51 17.51 -29.44
C ALA A 38 -27.10 16.10 -29.62
N ASP A 39 -26.95 15.19 -28.63
CA ASP A 39 -27.51 13.84 -28.67
C ASP A 39 -28.50 13.63 -27.51
N SER A 40 -29.79 13.51 -27.85
CA SER A 40 -30.87 13.29 -26.87
C SER A 40 -30.65 12.08 -25.95
N ARG A 41 -29.93 11.05 -26.41
CA ARG A 41 -29.58 9.88 -25.60
C ARG A 41 -28.59 10.25 -24.51
N LEU A 42 -27.60 11.08 -24.82
CA LEU A 42 -26.62 11.58 -23.86
C LEU A 42 -27.26 12.52 -22.84
N VAL A 43 -28.15 13.43 -23.27
CA VAL A 43 -28.91 14.29 -22.34
C VAL A 43 -29.70 13.44 -21.34
N THR A 44 -30.38 12.40 -21.82
CA THR A 44 -31.16 11.50 -20.96
C THR A 44 -30.28 10.73 -19.98
N ALA A 45 -29.15 10.19 -20.46
CA ALA A 45 -28.21 9.46 -19.62
C ALA A 45 -27.56 10.36 -18.55
N ASP A 46 -27.17 11.59 -18.90
CA ASP A 46 -26.57 12.55 -17.97
C ASP A 46 -27.55 12.99 -16.87
N ALA A 47 -28.83 13.19 -17.22
CA ALA A 47 -29.89 13.44 -16.23
C ALA A 47 -30.12 12.24 -15.29
N ALA A 48 -30.06 11.01 -15.82
CA ALA A 48 -30.16 9.80 -15.01
C ALA A 48 -28.98 9.66 -14.03
N MET A 49 -27.76 9.90 -14.49
CA MET A 49 -26.56 9.92 -13.64
C MET A 49 -26.66 10.98 -12.53
N GLY A 50 -27.11 12.19 -12.86
CA GLY A 50 -27.34 13.26 -11.88
C GLY A 50 -28.37 12.88 -10.81
N THR A 51 -29.42 12.13 -11.21
CA THR A 51 -30.43 11.61 -10.28
C THR A 51 -29.84 10.54 -9.35
N ALA A 52 -29.07 9.59 -9.90
CA ALA A 52 -28.39 8.56 -9.11
C ALA A 52 -27.38 9.18 -8.12
N TYR A 53 -26.60 10.18 -8.56
CA TYR A 53 -25.68 10.92 -7.70
C TYR A 53 -26.40 11.64 -6.56
N ALA A 54 -27.51 12.32 -6.84
CA ALA A 54 -28.32 12.96 -5.80
C ALA A 54 -28.91 11.95 -4.81
N ALA A 55 -29.26 10.74 -5.27
CA ALA A 55 -29.78 9.67 -4.43
C ALA A 55 -28.70 9.09 -3.50
N ILE A 56 -27.51 8.76 -4.01
CA ILE A 56 -26.44 8.21 -3.16
C ILE A 56 -25.97 9.22 -2.11
N LEU A 57 -25.90 10.51 -2.45
CA LEU A 57 -25.58 11.56 -1.48
C LEU A 57 -26.61 11.67 -0.34
N LYS A 58 -27.86 11.26 -0.56
CA LYS A 58 -28.91 11.23 0.47
C LYS A 58 -28.93 9.93 1.27
N SER A 59 -28.17 8.92 0.85
CA SER A 59 -28.15 7.62 1.51
C SER A 59 -27.24 7.57 2.76
N THR A 60 -26.52 8.65 3.03
CA THR A 60 -25.62 8.78 4.17
C THR A 60 -25.66 10.19 4.75
N ASP A 61 -25.63 10.27 6.08
CA ASP A 61 -25.45 11.51 6.84
C ASP A 61 -24.00 11.72 7.29
N ASP A 62 -23.11 10.75 7.02
CA ASP A 62 -21.69 10.86 7.35
C ASP A 62 -21.00 11.89 6.44
N ALA A 63 -20.47 12.95 7.04
CA ALA A 63 -19.84 14.05 6.31
C ALA A 63 -18.57 13.64 5.55
N GLY A 64 -17.82 12.65 6.06
CA GLY A 64 -16.62 12.11 5.43
C GLY A 64 -16.98 11.30 4.18
N ILE A 65 -17.93 10.37 4.28
CA ILE A 65 -18.44 9.58 3.15
C ILE A 65 -19.08 10.51 2.12
N ARG A 66 -19.88 11.48 2.54
CA ARG A 66 -20.47 12.47 1.63
C ARG A 66 -19.41 13.28 0.88
N SER A 67 -18.34 13.68 1.55
CA SER A 67 -17.22 14.41 0.92
C SER A 67 -16.45 13.54 -0.07
N MET A 68 -16.23 12.26 0.26
CA MET A 68 -15.63 11.28 -0.64
C MET A 68 -16.49 11.09 -1.90
N LEU A 69 -17.81 10.93 -1.78
CA LEU A 69 -18.71 10.79 -2.93
C LEU A 69 -18.68 12.01 -3.85
N ILE A 70 -18.58 13.22 -3.28
CA ILE A 70 -18.44 14.47 -4.04
C ILE A 70 -17.09 14.48 -4.79
N ALA A 71 -16.00 14.09 -4.13
CA ALA A 71 -14.67 14.05 -4.73
C ALA A 71 -14.60 13.03 -5.88
N SER A 72 -15.11 11.82 -5.64
CA SER A 72 -15.24 10.74 -6.64
C SER A 72 -16.01 11.21 -7.87
N GLN A 73 -17.20 11.81 -7.71
CA GLN A 73 -17.97 12.28 -8.86
C GLN A 73 -17.28 13.40 -9.63
N ARG A 74 -16.59 14.32 -8.95
CA ARG A 74 -15.81 15.37 -9.62
C ARG A 74 -14.65 14.80 -10.42
N ARG A 75 -13.94 13.84 -9.84
CA ARG A 75 -12.83 13.15 -10.50
C ARG A 75 -13.30 12.40 -11.74
N TRP A 76 -14.44 11.70 -11.65
CA TRP A 76 -15.04 11.03 -12.79
C TRP A 76 -15.40 11.99 -13.92
N ILE A 77 -16.03 13.14 -13.62
CA ILE A 77 -16.37 14.16 -14.63
C ILE A 77 -15.10 14.72 -15.28
N ALA A 78 -14.08 15.04 -14.47
CA ALA A 78 -12.81 15.55 -14.99
C ALA A 78 -12.13 14.54 -15.93
N ALA A 79 -12.09 13.25 -15.55
CA ALA A 79 -11.55 12.19 -16.40
C ALA A 79 -12.36 12.02 -17.69
N ARG A 80 -13.70 12.04 -17.61
CA ARG A 80 -14.57 11.99 -18.80
C ARG A 80 -14.23 13.12 -19.77
N ASP A 81 -14.15 14.35 -19.26
CA ASP A 81 -13.93 15.53 -20.09
C ASP A 81 -12.52 15.51 -20.69
N GLN A 82 -11.51 15.15 -19.90
CA GLN A 82 -10.11 15.08 -20.34
C GLN A 82 -9.84 13.96 -21.34
N ASN A 83 -10.33 12.75 -21.08
CA ASN A 83 -9.99 11.57 -21.88
C ASN A 83 -10.93 11.37 -23.07
N LEU A 84 -12.22 11.73 -22.93
CA LEU A 84 -13.25 11.45 -23.94
C LEU A 84 -13.72 12.70 -24.69
N GLY A 85 -13.45 13.90 -24.18
CA GLY A 85 -13.92 15.14 -24.79
C GLY A 85 -13.28 15.47 -26.14
N GLU A 86 -11.99 15.16 -26.29
CA GLU A 86 -11.22 15.41 -27.52
C GLU A 86 -10.93 14.12 -28.30
N LEU A 87 -11.67 13.04 -28.03
CA LEU A 87 -11.41 11.73 -28.63
C LEU A 87 -11.44 11.76 -30.17
N ARG A 88 -12.25 12.65 -30.75
CA ARG A 88 -12.33 12.86 -32.21
C ARG A 88 -10.99 13.24 -32.84
N ASP A 89 -10.15 13.95 -32.09
CA ASP A 89 -8.86 14.45 -32.57
C ASP A 89 -7.76 13.39 -32.40
N SER A 90 -8.10 12.24 -31.80
CA SER A 90 -7.23 11.08 -31.64
C SER A 90 -7.49 10.03 -32.73
N ILE A 91 -6.45 9.25 -33.05
CA ILE A 91 -6.55 8.08 -33.92
C ILE A 91 -7.04 6.89 -33.10
N ASP A 92 -8.06 6.19 -33.59
CA ASP A 92 -8.44 4.88 -33.06
C ASP A 92 -7.35 3.89 -33.43
N GLY A 93 -6.58 3.46 -32.42
CA GLY A 93 -5.47 2.52 -32.60
C GLY A 93 -5.86 1.18 -33.24
N ARG A 94 -7.15 0.86 -33.32
CA ARG A 94 -7.67 -0.37 -33.94
C ARG A 94 -7.91 -0.22 -35.43
N THR A 95 -8.44 0.93 -35.85
CA THR A 95 -8.79 1.19 -37.26
C THR A 95 -7.70 1.96 -37.99
N GLY A 96 -6.83 2.67 -37.25
CA GLY A 96 -5.89 3.64 -37.80
C GLY A 96 -6.55 4.94 -38.26
N GLU A 97 -7.85 5.12 -38.00
CA GLU A 97 -8.64 6.27 -38.44
C GLU A 97 -9.06 7.14 -37.24
N PRO A 98 -9.29 8.45 -37.44
CA PRO A 98 -9.86 9.30 -36.40
C PRO A 98 -11.22 8.80 -35.91
N TYR A 99 -11.54 9.02 -34.63
CA TYR A 99 -12.86 8.69 -34.11
C TYR A 99 -13.95 9.53 -34.78
N THR A 100 -15.02 8.89 -35.23
CA THR A 100 -16.21 9.61 -35.71
C THR A 100 -16.97 10.22 -34.54
N ARG A 101 -17.75 11.29 -34.79
CA ARG A 101 -18.64 11.88 -33.78
C ARG A 101 -19.61 10.86 -33.18
N GLN A 102 -20.14 9.95 -34.01
CA GLN A 102 -21.05 8.90 -33.56
C GLN A 102 -20.36 7.88 -32.64
N ALA A 103 -19.12 7.51 -32.95
CA ALA A 103 -18.32 6.62 -32.11
C ALA A 103 -18.03 7.29 -30.75
N GLN A 104 -17.61 8.56 -30.77
CA GLN A 104 -17.40 9.35 -29.55
C GLN A 104 -18.67 9.43 -28.69
N SER A 105 -19.83 9.77 -29.28
CA SER A 105 -21.11 9.79 -28.55
C SER A 105 -21.45 8.45 -27.92
N THR A 106 -21.16 7.33 -28.60
CA THR A 106 -21.43 5.98 -28.08
C THR A 106 -20.52 5.64 -26.89
N ILE A 107 -19.23 6.01 -26.98
CA ILE A 107 -18.27 5.82 -25.89
C ILE A 107 -18.67 6.63 -24.65
N VAL A 108 -19.01 7.92 -24.83
CA VAL A 108 -19.46 8.78 -23.73
C VAL A 108 -20.78 8.29 -23.13
N LEU A 109 -21.70 7.79 -23.96
CA LEU A 109 -22.97 7.23 -23.48
C LEU A 109 -22.73 6.02 -22.57
N ASN A 110 -21.89 5.08 -23.00
CA ASN A 110 -21.55 3.90 -22.22
C ASN A 110 -20.88 4.29 -20.88
N ALA A 111 -19.96 5.26 -20.90
CA ALA A 111 -19.31 5.77 -19.69
C ALA A 111 -20.34 6.33 -18.69
N ILE A 112 -21.27 7.17 -19.14
CA ILE A 112 -22.32 7.76 -18.27
C ILE A 112 -23.25 6.69 -17.70
N GLN A 113 -23.64 5.71 -18.52
CA GLN A 113 -24.50 4.61 -18.10
C GLN A 113 -23.82 3.73 -17.04
N GLU A 114 -22.54 3.43 -17.23
CA GLU A 114 -21.76 2.64 -16.29
C GLU A 114 -21.57 3.36 -14.96
N ARG A 115 -21.27 4.67 -14.98
CA ARG A 115 -21.22 5.47 -13.76
C ARG A 115 -22.57 5.54 -13.05
N THR A 116 -23.68 5.66 -13.80
CA THR A 116 -25.03 5.62 -13.23
C THR A 116 -25.28 4.29 -12.51
N ARG A 117 -24.86 3.17 -13.12
CA ARG A 117 -24.96 1.84 -12.53
C ARG A 117 -24.14 1.72 -11.25
N GLN A 118 -22.89 2.21 -11.25
CA GLN A 118 -22.02 2.21 -10.08
C GLN A 118 -22.63 3.00 -8.90
N LEU A 119 -23.12 4.23 -9.16
CA LEU A 119 -23.74 5.08 -8.14
C LEU A 119 -25.02 4.47 -7.55
N GLY A 120 -25.75 3.65 -8.33
CA GLY A 120 -26.99 2.99 -7.91
C GLY A 120 -26.81 1.56 -7.41
N ARG A 121 -25.60 0.98 -7.49
CA ARG A 121 -25.37 -0.41 -7.13
C ARG A 121 -25.48 -0.59 -5.63
N MET A 122 -26.28 -1.58 -5.21
CA MET A 122 -26.45 -1.92 -3.79
C MET A 122 -25.43 -3.00 -3.40
N SER A 123 -24.90 -2.91 -2.18
CA SER A 123 -24.06 -3.95 -1.60
C SER A 123 -24.86 -5.25 -1.44
N GLY A 124 -24.23 -6.41 -1.63
CA GLY A 124 -24.83 -7.72 -1.34
C GLY A 124 -25.01 -8.03 0.15
N GLN A 125 -24.70 -7.09 1.05
CA GLN A 125 -24.79 -7.25 2.50
C GLN A 125 -26.23 -7.09 3.04
N PRO A 126 -26.54 -7.65 4.24
CA PRO A 126 -27.89 -7.65 4.81
C PRO A 126 -28.50 -6.26 5.05
N SER A 127 -27.67 -5.27 5.40
CA SER A 127 -28.07 -3.86 5.50
C SER A 127 -27.77 -3.16 4.18
N ALA A 128 -28.57 -3.45 3.14
CA ALA A 128 -28.33 -2.97 1.79
C ALA A 128 -28.16 -1.44 1.72
N LYS A 129 -26.91 -0.98 1.73
CA LYS A 129 -26.49 0.38 1.42
C LYS A 129 -25.96 0.40 -0.03
N PRO A 130 -25.89 1.57 -0.68
CA PRO A 130 -25.13 1.68 -1.91
C PRO A 130 -23.70 1.17 -1.71
N GLU A 131 -23.15 0.43 -2.67
CA GLU A 131 -21.88 -0.29 -2.57
C GLU A 131 -20.72 0.64 -2.19
N LEU A 132 -20.62 1.81 -2.82
CA LEU A 132 -19.59 2.82 -2.50
C LEU A 132 -19.71 3.35 -1.06
N VAL A 133 -20.92 3.40 -0.49
CA VAL A 133 -21.13 3.79 0.92
C VAL A 133 -20.71 2.66 1.84
N GLN A 134 -20.99 1.41 1.48
CA GLN A 134 -20.59 0.25 2.28
C GLN A 134 -19.06 0.10 2.29
N GLN A 135 -18.40 0.17 1.13
CA GLN A 135 -16.94 0.13 1.04
C GLN A 135 -16.29 1.25 1.86
N ALA A 136 -16.93 2.42 1.93
CA ALA A 136 -16.43 3.53 2.74
C ALA A 136 -16.51 3.24 4.24
N ILE A 137 -17.58 2.59 4.68
CA ILE A 137 -17.75 2.12 6.06
C ILE A 137 -16.73 1.03 6.38
N ASP A 138 -16.52 0.09 5.46
CA ASP A 138 -15.58 -1.01 5.61
C ASP A 138 -14.15 -0.48 5.72
N GLN A 139 -13.76 0.47 4.85
CA GLN A 139 -12.47 1.16 4.94
C GLN A 139 -12.31 1.90 6.29
N GLN A 140 -13.30 2.70 6.71
CA GLN A 140 -13.25 3.39 8.00
C GLN A 140 -13.10 2.42 9.18
N THR A 141 -13.78 1.27 9.11
CA THR A 141 -13.74 0.22 10.13
C THR A 141 -12.34 -0.39 10.20
N PHE A 142 -11.77 -0.76 9.05
CA PHE A 142 -10.41 -1.28 8.96
C PHE A 142 -9.38 -0.27 9.48
N ASP A 143 -9.46 0.99 9.02
CA ASP A 143 -8.54 2.05 9.41
C ASP A 143 -8.62 2.41 10.91
N SER A 144 -9.75 2.15 11.56
CA SER A 144 -9.92 2.35 13.02
C SER A 144 -9.04 1.42 13.86
N GLY A 145 -8.53 0.33 13.28
CA GLY A 145 -7.59 -0.59 13.92
C GLY A 145 -6.16 -0.04 14.07
N PHE A 146 -5.88 1.14 13.51
CA PHE A 146 -4.55 1.75 13.51
C PHE A 146 -4.58 3.17 14.08
N THR A 147 -3.42 3.69 14.51
CA THR A 147 -3.35 5.07 15.02
C THR A 147 -3.68 6.12 13.96
N GLY A 148 -3.53 5.77 12.68
CA GLY A 148 -3.50 6.74 11.60
C GLY A 148 -2.33 7.71 11.75
N GLY A 149 -2.46 8.89 11.16
CA GLY A 149 -1.50 9.99 11.29
C GLY A 149 -1.40 10.82 10.01
N ARG A 150 -0.38 11.68 9.94
CA ARG A 150 -0.21 12.60 8.79
C ARG A 150 0.14 11.89 7.47
N PHE A 151 0.61 10.65 7.57
CA PHE A 151 1.02 9.84 6.41
C PHE A 151 -0.03 8.79 6.05
N ALA A 152 -1.19 8.79 6.71
CA ALA A 152 -2.31 7.90 6.37
C ALA A 152 -3.27 8.57 5.39
N GLY A 153 -3.73 7.82 4.40
CA GLY A 153 -4.66 8.25 3.36
C GLY A 153 -4.22 7.77 1.98
N SER A 154 -4.87 8.30 0.95
CA SER A 154 -4.65 7.89 -0.43
C SER A 154 -4.29 9.07 -1.33
N ASP A 155 -3.43 8.81 -2.31
CA ASP A 155 -3.21 9.64 -3.49
C ASP A 155 -3.74 8.85 -4.70
N VAL A 156 -4.79 9.36 -5.35
CA VAL A 156 -5.57 8.62 -6.36
C VAL A 156 -5.76 9.50 -7.59
N ALA A 157 -5.37 8.96 -8.75
CA ALA A 157 -5.68 9.48 -10.06
C ALA A 157 -6.60 8.49 -10.78
N CYS A 158 -7.52 9.00 -11.60
CA CYS A 158 -8.39 8.14 -12.38
C CYS A 158 -8.49 8.67 -13.80
N GLU A 159 -8.65 7.75 -14.73
CA GLU A 159 -8.71 8.03 -16.16
C GLU A 159 -9.59 7.01 -16.88
N PHE A 160 -9.99 7.35 -18.10
CA PHE A 160 -10.58 6.38 -19.02
C PHE A 160 -9.47 5.69 -19.82
N VAL A 161 -9.20 4.44 -19.50
CA VAL A 161 -8.22 3.61 -20.22
C VAL A 161 -8.88 2.89 -21.40
N PRO A 162 -8.21 2.81 -22.56
CA PRO A 162 -8.71 2.04 -23.69
C PRO A 162 -8.71 0.54 -23.38
N GLN A 163 -9.80 -0.13 -23.74
CA GLN A 163 -9.99 -1.57 -23.73
C GLN A 163 -10.26 -2.04 -25.18
N ALA A 164 -10.23 -3.35 -25.43
CA ALA A 164 -10.30 -3.93 -26.78
C ALA A 164 -11.41 -3.33 -27.67
N ASP A 165 -12.59 -3.05 -27.11
CA ASP A 165 -13.71 -2.44 -27.81
C ASP A 165 -14.39 -1.26 -27.09
N ALA A 166 -13.82 -0.79 -25.98
CA ALA A 166 -14.44 0.20 -25.11
C ALA A 166 -13.42 1.10 -24.38
N TYR A 167 -13.91 1.98 -23.52
CA TYR A 167 -13.11 2.67 -22.52
C TYR A 167 -13.62 2.28 -21.14
N ALA A 168 -12.71 1.99 -20.22
CA ALA A 168 -13.03 1.68 -18.83
C ALA A 168 -12.53 2.81 -17.93
N TYR A 169 -13.36 3.22 -16.97
CA TYR A 169 -12.92 4.12 -15.91
C TYR A 169 -12.10 3.32 -14.91
N GLY A 170 -10.81 3.64 -14.79
CA GLY A 170 -9.89 3.01 -13.86
C GLY A 170 -9.26 4.04 -12.94
N CYS A 171 -8.99 3.65 -11.71
CA CYS A 171 -8.34 4.48 -10.71
C CYS A 171 -7.07 3.78 -10.21
N PHE A 172 -6.00 4.55 -10.17
CA PHE A 172 -4.65 4.09 -9.86
C PHE A 172 -4.02 5.06 -8.87
N GLY A 173 -3.03 4.59 -8.11
CA GLY A 173 -2.41 5.39 -7.08
C GLY A 173 -1.97 4.58 -5.89
N THR A 174 -1.85 5.24 -4.74
CA THR A 174 -1.28 4.63 -3.54
C THR A 174 -2.16 4.88 -2.33
N ARG A 175 -2.44 3.82 -1.59
CA ARG A 175 -3.02 3.88 -0.26
C ARG A 175 -1.93 3.67 0.79
N PHE A 176 -1.83 4.61 1.72
CA PHE A 176 -0.92 4.59 2.85
C PHE A 176 -1.71 4.38 4.14
N HIS A 177 -1.27 3.43 4.94
CA HIS A 177 -1.74 3.19 6.30
C HIS A 177 -0.62 3.51 7.28
N GLN A 178 -0.98 4.08 8.43
CA GLN A 178 -0.01 4.44 9.47
C GLN A 178 -0.44 3.86 10.81
N ASN A 179 0.50 3.23 11.50
CA ASN A 179 0.34 2.76 12.87
C ASN A 179 1.59 3.12 13.69
N ASN A 180 1.47 4.04 14.65
CA ASN A 180 2.59 4.64 15.37
C ASN A 180 3.64 5.21 14.40
N ASN A 181 4.88 4.71 14.49
CA ASN A 181 5.99 5.08 13.62
C ASN A 181 6.06 4.25 12.34
N ARG A 182 5.10 3.36 12.10
CA ARG A 182 5.10 2.47 10.93
C ARG A 182 4.19 3.03 9.85
N VAL A 183 4.66 3.01 8.60
CA VAL A 183 3.86 3.35 7.42
C VAL A 183 3.97 2.20 6.42
N CYS A 184 2.83 1.69 5.97
CA CYS A 184 2.74 0.63 4.98
C CYS A 184 1.88 1.13 3.82
N SER A 185 2.25 0.77 2.58
CA SER A 185 1.49 1.23 1.42
C SER A 185 1.30 0.15 0.37
N LEU A 186 0.15 0.22 -0.30
CA LEU A 186 -0.13 -0.51 -1.53
C LEU A 186 -0.27 0.52 -2.65
N SER A 187 0.55 0.36 -3.69
CA SER A 187 0.48 1.16 -4.91
C SER A 187 -0.01 0.28 -6.06
N GLN A 188 -0.98 0.78 -6.80
CA GLN A 188 -1.56 0.18 -8.00
C GLN A 188 -1.26 1.08 -9.18
N ASP A 189 -0.67 0.51 -10.22
CA ASP A 189 -0.38 1.19 -11.49
C ASP A 189 -0.86 0.32 -12.66
N TRP A 190 -1.26 0.93 -13.76
CA TRP A 190 -1.65 0.24 -14.97
C TRP A 190 -0.71 0.58 -16.10
N ALA A 191 -0.04 -0.44 -16.64
CA ALA A 191 0.82 -0.27 -17.80
C ALA A 191 0.80 -1.53 -18.66
N SER A 192 0.96 -1.34 -19.98
CA SER A 192 1.05 -2.46 -20.94
C SER A 192 -0.11 -3.45 -20.91
N GLY A 193 -1.30 -3.02 -20.46
CA GLY A 193 -2.49 -3.87 -20.36
C GLY A 193 -2.59 -4.71 -19.08
N GLU A 194 -1.66 -4.57 -18.13
CA GLU A 194 -1.66 -5.30 -16.86
C GLU A 194 -1.70 -4.33 -15.66
N LEU A 195 -2.33 -4.78 -14.56
CA LEU A 195 -2.30 -4.10 -13.28
C LEU A 195 -1.04 -4.54 -12.52
N TYR A 196 -0.27 -3.56 -12.05
CA TYR A 196 0.95 -3.75 -11.29
C TYR A 196 0.73 -3.29 -9.85
N GLN A 197 1.01 -4.17 -8.89
CA GLN A 197 0.93 -3.85 -7.47
C GLN A 197 2.32 -3.79 -6.81
N THR A 198 2.59 -2.71 -6.10
CA THR A 198 3.80 -2.54 -5.29
C THR A 198 3.41 -2.36 -3.83
N ARG A 199 3.91 -3.26 -2.97
CA ARG A 199 3.81 -3.12 -1.51
C ARG A 199 5.06 -2.46 -0.97
N ALA A 200 4.93 -1.59 0.02
CA ALA A 200 6.07 -0.93 0.63
C ALA A 200 5.92 -0.75 2.14
N VAL A 201 7.07 -0.75 2.81
CA VAL A 201 7.20 -0.63 4.26
C VAL A 201 8.13 0.53 4.57
N ALA A 202 7.76 1.39 5.50
CA ALA A 202 8.58 2.51 5.95
C ALA A 202 8.43 2.76 7.45
N GLU A 203 9.41 3.45 8.02
CA GLU A 203 9.35 3.95 9.40
C GLU A 203 9.51 5.46 9.46
N ILE A 204 8.83 6.07 10.42
CA ILE A 204 8.94 7.49 10.72
C ILE A 204 10.17 7.69 11.59
N ILE A 205 11.22 8.24 10.98
CA ILE A 205 12.48 8.57 11.65
C ILE A 205 12.71 10.08 11.49
N ASP A 206 12.94 10.77 12.61
CA ASP A 206 13.06 12.23 12.65
C ASP A 206 11.83 12.95 12.06
N GLY A 207 10.65 12.36 12.25
CA GLY A 207 9.42 12.90 11.71
C GLY A 207 9.34 12.85 10.19
N LYS A 208 10.08 11.98 9.51
CA LYS A 208 9.93 11.72 8.07
C LYS A 208 9.84 10.22 7.82
N PRO A 209 9.00 9.77 6.88
CA PRO A 209 8.93 8.36 6.57
C PRO A 209 10.16 7.99 5.73
N LYS A 210 10.94 7.04 6.22
CA LYS A 210 12.10 6.46 5.55
C LYS A 210 11.69 5.08 5.06
N LEU A 211 11.71 4.91 3.74
CA LEU A 211 11.38 3.66 3.07
C LEU A 211 12.38 2.57 3.50
N ILE A 212 11.84 1.44 3.93
CA ILE A 212 12.58 0.29 4.46
C ILE A 212 12.69 -0.80 3.39
N ALA A 213 11.57 -1.13 2.74
CA ALA A 213 11.52 -2.19 1.75
C ALA A 213 10.36 -2.02 0.77
N THR A 214 10.49 -2.61 -0.41
CA THR A 214 9.42 -2.73 -1.40
C THR A 214 9.30 -4.17 -1.90
N CYS A 215 8.08 -4.62 -2.19
CA CYS A 215 7.79 -5.86 -2.91
C CYS A 215 7.09 -5.51 -4.21
N LYS A 216 7.65 -5.98 -5.34
CA LYS A 216 7.34 -5.47 -6.68
C LYS A 216 6.36 -6.36 -7.46
N PRO A 217 5.71 -5.79 -8.48
CA PRO A 217 4.88 -6.54 -9.43
C PRO A 217 5.69 -7.64 -10.14
N GLY A 218 5.07 -8.81 -10.35
CA GLY A 218 5.72 -9.97 -10.96
C GLY A 218 6.48 -10.88 -9.98
N ILE A 219 6.59 -10.50 -8.69
CA ILE A 219 7.10 -11.38 -7.64
C ILE A 219 5.93 -12.10 -6.96
N LYS A 220 5.95 -13.43 -6.99
CA LYS A 220 4.83 -14.27 -6.53
C LYS A 220 4.66 -14.32 -5.01
N ASP A 221 5.63 -13.81 -4.25
CA ASP A 221 5.62 -13.96 -2.81
C ASP A 221 6.13 -12.69 -2.11
N CYS A 222 5.21 -12.03 -1.43
CA CYS A 222 5.46 -10.87 -0.56
C CYS A 222 5.12 -11.21 0.90
N ALA A 223 5.09 -12.49 1.27
CA ALA A 223 4.96 -12.90 2.66
C ALA A 223 6.19 -12.44 3.48
N GLU A 224 6.02 -12.41 4.80
CA GLU A 224 7.14 -12.19 5.72
C GLU A 224 8.28 -13.20 5.45
N GLY A 225 9.52 -12.72 5.47
CA GLY A 225 10.71 -13.55 5.24
C GLY A 225 10.90 -13.97 3.77
N SER A 226 9.99 -13.58 2.87
CA SER A 226 10.12 -13.90 1.45
C SER A 226 11.26 -13.12 0.78
N SER A 227 11.88 -13.76 -0.23
CA SER A 227 12.89 -13.14 -1.08
C SER A 227 12.33 -12.07 -2.03
N GLY A 228 11.01 -11.90 -2.08
CA GLY A 228 10.37 -10.89 -2.93
C GLY A 228 10.48 -9.46 -2.41
N TRP A 229 10.78 -9.28 -1.13
CA TRP A 229 11.11 -7.97 -0.57
C TRP A 229 12.50 -7.54 -1.01
N SER A 230 12.62 -6.27 -1.39
CA SER A 230 13.93 -5.66 -1.63
C SER A 230 14.81 -5.90 -0.41
N ALA A 231 16.02 -6.43 -0.63
CA ALA A 231 16.98 -6.62 0.45
C ALA A 231 17.15 -5.31 1.24
N SER A 232 17.46 -5.38 2.54
CA SER A 232 17.68 -4.17 3.35
C SER A 232 18.78 -3.25 2.80
N SER A 233 19.62 -3.71 1.85
CA SER A 233 20.64 -2.97 1.08
C SER A 233 20.26 -2.60 -0.34
N GLY A 234 19.13 -3.07 -0.85
CA GLY A 234 18.62 -2.61 -2.12
C GLY A 234 18.37 -1.11 -2.03
N VAL A 235 18.75 -0.37 -3.06
CA VAL A 235 18.16 0.95 -3.26
C VAL A 235 16.66 0.68 -3.38
N PRO A 236 15.82 1.24 -2.49
CA PRO A 236 14.39 1.11 -2.65
C PRO A 236 14.02 1.57 -4.04
N ASP A 237 12.97 0.97 -4.59
CA ASP A 237 12.47 1.37 -5.89
C ASP A 237 12.43 2.90 -6.02
N ALA A 238 13.07 3.46 -7.04
CA ALA A 238 13.30 4.91 -7.09
C ALA A 238 11.98 5.69 -7.19
N ASP A 239 10.96 5.12 -7.83
CA ASP A 239 9.62 5.69 -7.89
C ASP A 239 8.93 5.65 -6.52
N THR A 240 9.00 4.50 -5.85
CA THR A 240 8.47 4.35 -4.48
C THR A 240 9.21 5.26 -3.49
N GLN A 241 10.53 5.39 -3.58
CA GLN A 241 11.30 6.31 -2.74
C GLN A 241 10.86 7.76 -2.98
N ARG A 242 10.72 8.18 -4.24
CA ARG A 242 10.22 9.53 -4.58
C ARG A 242 8.84 9.77 -4.01
N MET A 243 7.97 8.76 -4.02
CA MET A 243 6.63 8.83 -3.46
C MET A 243 6.67 9.07 -1.95
N TYR A 244 7.48 8.30 -1.20
CA TYR A 244 7.67 8.49 0.24
C TYR A 244 8.36 9.83 0.59
N ASP A 245 9.25 10.34 -0.25
CA ASP A 245 9.86 11.66 -0.09
C ASP A 245 8.89 12.83 -0.33
N GLN A 246 7.73 12.56 -0.91
CA GLN A 246 6.72 13.55 -1.32
C GLN A 246 5.37 13.39 -0.60
N ILE A 247 5.21 12.35 0.21
CA ILE A 247 3.94 11.98 0.86
C ILE A 247 3.32 13.10 1.71
N ASP A 248 4.14 14.00 2.30
CA ASP A 248 3.67 15.14 3.09
C ASP A 248 3.57 16.45 2.31
N LYS A 249 3.93 16.46 1.02
CA LYS A 249 3.87 17.65 0.17
C LYS A 249 2.49 17.91 -0.41
N LYS A 250 1.63 16.88 -0.45
CA LYS A 250 0.24 16.98 -0.91
C LYS A 250 -0.68 16.39 0.16
N PRO A 251 -1.85 17.02 0.41
CA PRO A 251 -2.85 16.43 1.30
C PRO A 251 -3.32 15.07 0.76
N LEU A 252 -3.27 14.04 1.60
CA LEU A 252 -3.83 12.72 1.29
C LEU A 252 -5.34 12.70 1.60
N SER A 253 -6.10 12.01 0.75
CA SER A 253 -7.51 11.74 1.00
C SER A 253 -7.63 10.66 2.08
N ARG A 254 -8.22 10.97 3.24
CA ARG A 254 -8.40 9.98 4.31
C ARG A 254 -9.36 8.84 3.95
N LEU A 255 -10.23 9.06 2.98
CA LEU A 255 -11.26 8.12 2.56
C LEU A 255 -11.40 8.22 1.04
N ASP A 256 -11.18 7.11 0.36
CA ASP A 256 -11.30 7.00 -1.10
C ASP A 256 -11.44 5.52 -1.46
N VAL A 257 -12.61 5.14 -2.00
CA VAL A 257 -12.99 3.75 -2.27
C VAL A 257 -12.86 3.38 -3.76
N GLU A 258 -12.29 4.27 -4.58
CA GLU A 258 -12.19 4.03 -6.01
C GLU A 258 -10.91 3.32 -6.43
N LEU A 259 -9.88 3.27 -5.57
CA LEU A 259 -8.79 2.31 -5.75
C LEU A 259 -9.36 0.90 -5.62
N ASP A 260 -9.15 0.06 -6.64
CA ASP A 260 -9.63 -1.32 -6.65
C ASP A 260 -9.30 -2.01 -5.33
N ASP A 261 -10.32 -2.63 -4.72
CA ASP A 261 -10.14 -3.41 -3.50
C ASP A 261 -9.04 -4.44 -3.76
N PRO A 262 -8.00 -4.46 -2.92
CA PRO A 262 -6.91 -5.36 -3.16
C PRO A 262 -7.40 -6.80 -3.04
N GLU A 263 -6.69 -7.70 -3.72
CA GLU A 263 -7.03 -9.13 -3.76
C GLU A 263 -7.23 -9.72 -2.35
N GLN A 264 -7.98 -10.83 -2.26
CA GLN A 264 -8.14 -11.57 -1.00
C GLN A 264 -6.76 -11.82 -0.35
N GLY A 265 -6.59 -11.35 0.88
CA GLY A 265 -5.35 -11.49 1.66
C GLY A 265 -4.60 -10.17 1.92
N ASP A 266 -5.06 -9.06 1.35
CA ASP A 266 -4.35 -7.78 1.53
C ASP A 266 -4.48 -7.15 2.92
N GLU A 267 -5.62 -7.35 3.56
CA GLU A 267 -5.81 -6.94 4.96
C GLU A 267 -4.81 -7.64 5.89
N GLN A 268 -4.55 -8.93 5.67
CA GLN A 268 -3.65 -9.71 6.53
C GLN A 268 -2.20 -9.21 6.45
N TRP A 269 -1.66 -8.95 5.25
CA TRP A 269 -0.30 -8.42 5.15
C TRP A 269 -0.21 -6.99 5.68
N LEU A 270 -1.25 -6.16 5.47
CA LEU A 270 -1.28 -4.79 6.00
C LEU A 270 -1.24 -4.82 7.52
N GLU A 271 -2.03 -5.68 8.16
CA GLU A 271 -2.02 -5.86 9.61
C GLU A 271 -0.63 -6.29 10.11
N GLN A 272 -0.02 -7.29 9.48
CA GLN A 272 1.35 -7.73 9.81
C GLN A 272 2.34 -6.58 9.65
N CYS A 273 2.33 -5.91 8.51
CA CYS A 273 3.22 -4.80 8.22
C CYS A 273 3.11 -3.67 9.24
N LEU A 274 1.90 -3.34 9.68
CA LEU A 274 1.61 -2.22 10.59
C LEU A 274 1.80 -2.56 12.07
N LYS A 275 1.65 -3.83 12.46
CA LYS A 275 1.65 -4.26 13.86
C LYS A 275 2.90 -5.04 14.27
N GLU A 276 3.56 -5.73 13.34
CA GLU A 276 4.72 -6.59 13.63
C GLU A 276 6.04 -5.83 13.39
N PRO A 277 6.85 -5.60 14.45
CA PRO A 277 8.11 -4.87 14.33
C PRO A 277 9.14 -5.53 13.41
N GLY A 278 9.01 -6.85 13.20
CA GLY A 278 9.93 -7.65 12.39
C GLY A 278 9.67 -7.62 10.90
N PHE A 279 8.46 -7.28 10.48
CA PHE A 279 8.11 -7.29 9.07
C PHE A 279 8.98 -6.28 8.28
N PRO A 280 9.34 -6.54 7.02
CA PRO A 280 9.06 -7.75 6.23
C PRO A 280 10.08 -8.88 6.41
N TRP A 281 11.08 -8.73 7.27
CA TRP A 281 12.22 -9.65 7.34
C TRP A 281 12.21 -10.62 8.53
N GLY A 282 11.21 -10.54 9.41
CA GLY A 282 11.20 -11.23 10.70
C GLY A 282 11.69 -10.35 11.85
N THR A 283 11.20 -10.60 13.06
CA THR A 283 11.66 -9.89 14.28
C THR A 283 13.18 -9.98 14.41
N SER A 284 13.82 -8.87 14.81
CA SER A 284 15.20 -8.92 15.29
C SER A 284 15.28 -10.04 16.33
N ALA A 285 16.10 -11.06 16.06
CA ALA A 285 16.14 -12.28 16.86
C ALA A 285 16.10 -11.98 18.36
N ASP A 286 15.02 -12.35 19.04
CA ASP A 286 15.03 -12.45 20.50
C ASP A 286 15.99 -13.60 20.83
N LEU A 287 17.25 -13.24 21.07
CA LEU A 287 18.30 -14.21 21.35
C LEU A 287 18.00 -15.03 22.61
N GLY A 288 17.32 -14.44 23.60
CA GLY A 288 16.91 -15.13 24.80
C GLY A 288 15.94 -16.27 24.47
N ALA A 289 14.88 -15.96 23.72
CA ALA A 289 13.91 -16.95 23.25
C ALA A 289 14.55 -18.03 22.36
N MET A 290 15.42 -17.64 21.42
CA MET A 290 16.13 -18.58 20.54
C MET A 290 16.97 -19.57 21.36
N PHE A 291 17.77 -19.08 22.32
CA PHE A 291 18.58 -19.96 23.15
C PHE A 291 17.72 -20.80 24.08
N ASP A 292 16.67 -20.26 24.70
CA ASP A 292 15.73 -21.02 25.53
C ASP A 292 15.13 -22.20 24.76
N GLU A 293 14.73 -21.99 23.50
CA GLU A 293 14.23 -23.03 22.61
C GLU A 293 15.30 -24.11 22.32
N ILE A 294 16.53 -23.70 21.98
CA ILE A 294 17.64 -24.64 21.74
C ILE A 294 17.96 -25.46 22.99
N TYR A 295 17.93 -24.84 24.17
CA TYR A 295 18.23 -25.52 25.44
C TYR A 295 17.08 -26.41 25.94
N ALA A 296 15.85 -26.15 25.50
CA ALA A 296 14.68 -27.00 25.76
C ALA A 296 14.69 -28.31 24.94
N LEU A 297 15.45 -28.37 23.83
CA LEU A 297 15.67 -29.61 23.10
C LEU A 297 16.42 -30.65 23.95
N ARG A 298 16.37 -31.92 23.52
CA ARG A 298 17.07 -33.01 24.21
C ARG A 298 18.56 -32.69 24.40
N LYS A 299 19.11 -33.05 25.56
CA LYS A 299 20.52 -32.81 25.87
C LYS A 299 21.41 -33.74 25.03
N PRO A 300 22.52 -33.25 24.42
CA PRO A 300 23.49 -34.11 23.77
C PRO A 300 24.23 -34.97 24.79
N VAL A 301 24.50 -36.24 24.46
CA VAL A 301 25.23 -37.18 25.31
C VAL A 301 26.62 -37.52 24.77
N GLY A 302 27.63 -37.57 25.65
CA GLY A 302 29.01 -37.86 25.26
C GLY A 302 29.56 -36.86 24.25
N PHE A 303 29.92 -37.34 23.05
CA PHE A 303 30.44 -36.54 21.92
C PHE A 303 29.37 -36.21 20.86
N GLU A 304 28.09 -36.43 21.17
CA GLU A 304 27.00 -36.13 20.24
C GLU A 304 26.93 -34.63 19.92
N GLN A 305 26.71 -34.31 18.65
CA GLN A 305 26.36 -32.98 18.18
C GLN A 305 24.90 -32.99 17.74
N LEU A 306 24.05 -32.24 18.43
CA LEU A 306 22.66 -32.07 18.03
C LEU A 306 22.59 -30.91 17.04
N ASP A 307 22.16 -31.18 15.81
CA ASP A 307 21.90 -30.12 14.82
C ASP A 307 20.70 -29.29 15.26
N VAL A 308 20.91 -27.99 15.36
CA VAL A 308 19.90 -27.00 15.75
C VAL A 308 19.81 -25.85 14.74
N SER A 309 20.32 -26.08 13.52
CA SER A 309 20.38 -25.08 12.43
C SER A 309 19.00 -24.52 12.06
N ASP A 310 17.97 -25.38 12.06
CA ASP A 310 16.60 -24.97 11.74
C ASP A 310 16.02 -24.00 12.77
N VAL A 311 16.37 -24.15 14.05
CA VAL A 311 15.96 -23.21 15.10
C VAL A 311 16.59 -21.86 14.83
N VAL A 312 17.92 -21.82 14.68
CA VAL A 312 18.66 -20.57 14.45
C VAL A 312 18.20 -19.86 13.16
N THR A 313 17.90 -20.62 12.10
CA THR A 313 17.45 -20.05 10.81
C THR A 313 16.07 -19.37 10.90
N ARG A 314 15.20 -19.77 11.84
CA ARG A 314 13.93 -19.05 12.08
C ARG A 314 14.14 -17.66 12.66
N TYR A 315 15.16 -17.48 13.49
CA TYR A 315 15.50 -16.19 14.10
C TYR A 315 16.45 -15.36 13.24
N PHE A 316 17.25 -16.02 12.40
CA PHE A 316 18.12 -15.40 11.42
C PHE A 316 17.90 -16.03 10.03
N PRO A 317 16.87 -15.57 9.30
CA PRO A 317 16.58 -16.08 7.97
C PRO A 317 17.74 -15.86 6.99
N LEU A 318 17.83 -16.70 5.97
CA LEU A 318 18.77 -16.47 4.88
C LEU A 318 18.56 -15.07 4.28
N ASN A 319 19.64 -14.50 3.76
CA ASN A 319 19.78 -13.12 3.32
C ASN A 319 19.85 -12.04 4.42
N THR A 320 19.75 -12.41 5.70
CA THR A 320 20.00 -11.45 6.80
C THR A 320 21.41 -10.88 6.68
N ARG A 321 21.57 -9.56 6.81
CA ARG A 321 22.91 -8.95 6.73
C ARG A 321 23.78 -9.33 7.90
N LYS A 322 25.08 -9.49 7.65
CA LYS A 322 26.08 -9.70 8.70
C LYS A 322 26.02 -8.65 9.80
N THR A 323 25.84 -7.37 9.46
CA THR A 323 25.76 -6.28 10.46
C THR A 323 24.60 -6.44 11.43
N VAL A 324 23.46 -6.97 10.97
CA VAL A 324 22.30 -7.25 11.83
C VAL A 324 22.61 -8.38 12.80
N LEU A 325 23.27 -9.45 12.34
CA LEU A 325 23.73 -10.53 13.21
C LEU A 325 24.75 -10.03 14.23
N THR A 326 25.79 -9.32 13.78
CA THR A 326 26.82 -8.78 14.66
C THR A 326 26.24 -7.83 15.70
N GLN A 327 25.27 -6.98 15.32
CA GLN A 327 24.57 -6.10 16.24
C GLN A 327 23.67 -6.86 17.22
N ALA A 328 22.95 -7.90 16.77
CA ALA A 328 22.12 -8.73 17.64
C ALA A 328 22.97 -9.41 18.73
N PHE A 329 24.16 -9.90 18.37
CA PHE A 329 25.09 -10.54 19.30
C PHE A 329 26.04 -9.57 20.04
N ALA A 330 25.96 -8.26 19.79
CA ALA A 330 26.81 -7.25 20.43
C ALA A 330 26.54 -7.03 21.94
N PRO A 331 25.29 -7.10 22.45
CA PRO A 331 25.04 -7.08 23.89
C PRO A 331 25.69 -8.28 24.57
N SER A 332 26.36 -8.03 25.70
CA SER A 332 26.96 -9.09 26.53
C SER A 332 25.86 -9.93 27.21
N GLY A 333 25.63 -11.14 26.70
CA GLY A 333 24.78 -12.16 27.30
C GLY A 333 25.60 -13.39 27.72
N THR A 334 25.02 -14.59 27.59
CA THR A 334 25.73 -15.87 27.77
C THR A 334 26.57 -16.30 26.55
N TRP A 335 26.53 -15.50 25.48
CA TRP A 335 27.20 -15.74 24.21
C TRP A 335 28.40 -14.83 23.96
N VAL A 336 29.26 -15.27 23.05
CA VAL A 336 30.43 -14.55 22.58
C VAL A 336 30.63 -14.78 21.08
N ILE A 337 31.04 -13.74 20.35
CA ILE A 337 31.53 -13.86 18.98
C ILE A 337 32.96 -14.42 19.04
N VAL A 338 33.15 -15.62 18.50
CA VAL A 338 34.43 -16.34 18.49
C VAL A 338 35.24 -16.00 17.25
N GLU A 339 34.55 -15.78 16.12
CA GLU A 339 35.18 -15.46 14.84
C GLU A 339 34.31 -14.44 14.08
N ASP A 340 34.92 -13.41 13.53
CA ASP A 340 34.26 -12.36 12.75
C ASP A 340 35.07 -12.05 11.48
N LEU A 341 34.84 -12.82 10.42
CA LEU A 341 35.47 -12.69 9.10
C LEU A 341 34.47 -12.18 8.05
N PRO A 342 34.89 -11.53 6.96
CA PRO A 342 33.98 -10.98 5.95
C PRO A 342 32.92 -11.97 5.43
N ASP A 343 33.28 -13.23 5.27
CA ASP A 343 32.45 -14.32 4.75
C ASP A 343 31.95 -15.30 5.84
N ARG A 344 32.31 -15.07 7.11
CA ARG A 344 31.95 -15.97 8.22
C ARG A 344 31.81 -15.26 9.57
N LEU A 345 30.80 -15.62 10.34
CA LEU A 345 30.64 -15.23 11.75
C LEU A 345 30.42 -16.51 12.57
N VAL A 346 31.20 -16.71 13.62
CA VAL A 346 31.02 -17.82 14.56
C VAL A 346 30.65 -17.25 15.92
N VAL A 347 29.51 -17.69 16.43
CA VAL A 347 29.01 -17.31 17.74
C VAL A 347 28.92 -18.56 18.61
N ARG A 348 29.34 -18.43 19.87
CA ARG A 348 29.23 -19.48 20.86
C ARG A 348 28.44 -18.99 22.05
N ASP A 349 27.41 -19.72 22.42
CA ASP A 349 26.71 -19.55 23.68
C ASP A 349 27.12 -20.61 24.69
N ASN A 350 27.32 -20.20 25.95
CA ASN A 350 27.64 -21.10 27.04
C ASN A 350 26.63 -20.91 28.17
N ARG A 351 25.73 -21.88 28.34
CA ARG A 351 24.81 -21.92 29.47
C ARG A 351 25.27 -22.96 30.48
N GLY A 352 25.59 -22.50 31.68
CA GLY A 352 26.20 -23.29 32.75
C GLY A 352 27.74 -23.20 32.76
N ARG A 353 28.36 -23.56 33.89
CA ARG A 353 29.82 -23.72 34.01
C ARG A 353 30.11 -25.20 34.22
N ALA A 354 30.95 -25.80 33.36
CA ALA A 354 31.28 -27.23 33.43
C ALA A 354 31.83 -27.68 34.80
N LEU A 355 32.41 -26.76 35.60
CA LEU A 355 32.88 -27.04 36.96
C LEU A 355 31.77 -27.16 38.02
N VAL A 356 30.55 -26.69 37.72
CA VAL A 356 29.44 -26.53 38.69
C VAL A 356 28.19 -27.30 38.25
N ASP A 357 28.02 -27.50 36.94
CA ASP A 357 26.87 -28.19 36.35
C ASP A 357 27.33 -29.39 35.51
N LEU A 358 26.95 -30.60 35.92
CA LEU A 358 27.23 -31.87 35.23
C LEU A 358 26.58 -31.94 33.83
N ASP A 359 25.63 -31.04 33.56
CA ASP A 359 24.84 -30.93 32.34
C ASP A 359 25.13 -29.67 31.52
N ALA A 360 26.24 -28.98 31.78
CA ALA A 360 26.65 -27.82 30.99
C ALA A 360 26.72 -28.19 29.49
N SER A 361 26.12 -27.34 28.66
CA SER A 361 26.16 -27.49 27.20
C SER A 361 26.41 -26.14 26.54
N SER A 362 27.03 -26.19 25.37
CA SER A 362 27.33 -25.01 24.54
C SER A 362 26.59 -25.13 23.22
N VAL A 363 26.23 -23.99 22.64
CA VAL A 363 25.73 -23.90 21.28
C VAL A 363 26.78 -23.18 20.44
N VAL A 364 27.17 -23.77 19.32
CA VAL A 364 28.09 -23.16 18.36
C VAL A 364 27.33 -22.93 17.06
N MET A 365 27.27 -21.68 16.63
CA MET A 365 26.57 -21.23 15.42
C MET A 365 27.59 -20.64 14.46
N THR A 366 27.62 -21.17 13.24
CA THR A 366 28.43 -20.70 12.13
C THR A 366 27.50 -20.14 11.06
N PHE A 367 27.66 -18.86 10.80
CA PHE A 367 26.95 -18.11 9.77
C PHE A 367 27.92 -17.86 8.61
N SER A 368 27.58 -18.33 7.42
CA SER A 368 28.33 -18.05 6.19
C SER A 368 27.68 -16.92 5.42
N PHE A 369 28.48 -16.02 4.85
CA PHE A 369 27.97 -14.88 4.10
C PHE A 369 28.40 -14.93 2.64
N SER A 370 27.52 -14.41 1.77
CA SER A 370 27.82 -14.15 0.38
C SER A 370 28.78 -12.96 0.24
N LYS A 371 29.27 -12.70 -0.99
CA LYS A 371 30.07 -11.51 -1.30
C LYS A 371 29.35 -10.19 -1.01
N SER A 372 28.01 -10.18 -0.96
CA SER A 372 27.20 -9.02 -0.58
C SER A 372 26.97 -8.90 0.93
N SER A 373 27.70 -9.67 1.76
CA SER A 373 27.57 -9.67 3.24
C SER A 373 26.18 -10.07 3.74
N THR A 374 25.48 -10.93 2.98
CA THR A 374 24.17 -11.50 3.34
C THR A 374 24.30 -12.97 3.68
N LEU A 375 23.54 -13.43 4.68
CA LEU A 375 23.59 -14.79 5.22
C LEU A 375 23.20 -15.81 4.14
N SER A 376 24.12 -16.68 3.74
CA SER A 376 23.88 -17.70 2.71
C SER A 376 23.68 -19.09 3.30
N GLN A 377 24.20 -19.33 4.50
CA GLN A 377 24.08 -20.61 5.18
C GLN A 377 24.18 -20.43 6.70
N VAL A 378 23.38 -21.19 7.44
CA VAL A 378 23.48 -21.36 8.88
C VAL A 378 23.87 -22.82 9.16
N ARG A 379 24.84 -23.02 10.04
CA ARG A 379 25.12 -24.31 10.67
C ARG A 379 25.22 -24.10 12.16
N ALA A 380 24.37 -24.75 12.93
CA ALA A 380 24.37 -24.64 14.38
C ALA A 380 24.31 -26.01 15.03
N VAL A 381 25.16 -26.22 16.04
CA VAL A 381 25.21 -27.46 16.81
C VAL A 381 25.18 -27.18 18.30
N ARG A 382 24.40 -27.96 19.03
CA ARG A 382 24.45 -28.03 20.49
C ARG A 382 25.33 -29.21 20.90
N ILE A 383 26.29 -28.94 21.78
CA ILE A 383 27.29 -29.90 22.24
C ILE A 383 27.36 -29.89 23.77
N LYS A 384 27.74 -31.02 24.37
CA LYS A 384 28.04 -31.06 25.80
C LYS A 384 29.32 -30.25 26.06
N SER A 385 29.31 -29.41 27.10
CA SER A 385 30.53 -28.70 27.53
C SER A 385 31.48 -29.73 28.14
N GLN A 386 32.71 -29.76 27.64
CA GLN A 386 33.79 -30.63 28.13
C GLN A 386 34.62 -29.94 29.20
#